data_AF-A0AAW3FD40-F1
#
_entry.id   AF-A0AAW3FD40-F1
#
_cell.length_a   1.000
_cell.length_b   1.000
_cell.length_c   1.000
_cell.angle_alpha   90.00
_cell.angle_beta   90.00
_cell.angle_gamma   90.00
#
_symmetry.space_group_name_H-M   'P 1'
#
loop_
_entity.id
_entity.type
_entity.pdbx_description
1 polymer ?
#
loop_
_entity_poly.entity_id
_entity_poly.type
_entity_poly.pdbx_seq_one_letter_code
_entity_poly.pdbx_strand_id
1 'polypeptide(L)' 'MNIKDIKIGDTLCSPHDGFPMIVVGLNSSLDDLNNGTVYLDFEENEGDMWEEEAKNLIPYKNKA' A
#
# COMPACT_ATOMS: atom_id res chain seq x y z
N MET A 1 -8.22 3.04 1.03
CA MET A 1 -8.39 3.14 -0.44
C MET A 1 -9.10 1.91 -1.04
N ASN A 2 -9.65 2.02 -2.25
CA ASN A 2 -10.10 0.86 -3.03
C ASN A 2 -8.88 0.24 -3.73
N ILE A 3 -8.72 -1.09 -3.66
CA ILE A 3 -7.54 -1.77 -4.21
C ILE A 3 -7.38 -1.58 -5.72
N LYS A 4 -8.49 -1.39 -6.45
CA LYS A 4 -8.48 -1.17 -7.92
C LYS A 4 -7.83 0.15 -8.32
N ASP A 5 -7.75 1.10 -7.40
CA ASP A 5 -7.14 2.41 -7.65
C ASP A 5 -5.64 2.41 -7.31
N ILE A 6 -5.12 1.34 -6.72
CA ILE A 6 -3.72 1.20 -6.32
C ILE A 6 -2.94 0.47 -7.41
N LYS A 7 -1.72 0.94 -7.69
CA LYS A 7 -0.81 0.31 -8.64
C LYS A 7 0.52 -0.04 -7.98
N ILE A 8 1.14 -1.10 -8.48
CA ILE A 8 2.54 -1.41 -8.15
C ILE A 8 3.41 -0.22 -8.56
N GLY A 9 4.27 0.23 -7.65
CA GLY A 9 5.09 1.42 -7.77
C GLY A 9 4.50 2.69 -7.16
N ASP A 10 3.22 2.71 -6.75
CA ASP A 10 2.66 3.83 -6.01
C ASP A 10 3.32 3.97 -4.63
N THR A 11 3.49 5.21 -4.15
CA THR A 11 3.91 5.48 -2.78
C THR A 11 2.70 5.76 -1.90
N LEU A 12 2.47 4.90 -0.90
CA LEU A 12 1.38 4.99 0.07
C LEU A 12 1.95 5.11 1.48
N CYS A 13 1.11 5.47 2.43
CA CYS A 13 1.46 5.43 3.85
C CYS A 13 0.24 5.07 4.71
N SER A 14 0.52 4.64 5.94
CA SER A 14 -0.51 4.56 6.97
C SER A 14 -0.86 5.98 7.43
N PRO A 15 -2.14 6.27 7.72
CA PRO A 15 -2.55 7.58 8.25
C PRO A 15 -1.96 7.87 9.64
N HIS A 16 -1.45 6.86 10.35
CA HIS A 16 -0.94 7.01 11.71
C HIS A 16 0.53 7.44 11.77
N ASP A 17 1.40 6.81 10.98
CA ASP A 17 2.84 7.10 10.95
C ASP A 17 3.22 8.10 9.84
N GLY A 18 2.46 8.15 8.74
CA GLY A 18 2.79 8.94 7.56
C GLY A 18 4.08 8.50 6.87
N PHE A 19 4.59 7.31 7.15
CA PHE A 19 5.85 6.80 6.62
C PHE A 19 5.67 6.31 5.18
N PRO A 20 6.47 6.82 4.22
CA PRO A 20 6.31 6.47 2.81
C PRO A 20 6.77 5.03 2.54
N MET A 21 5.91 4.26 1.87
CA MET A 21 6.19 2.90 1.41
C MET A 21 5.75 2.74 -0.03
N ILE A 22 6.48 1.93 -0.80
CA ILE A 22 6.23 1.62 -2.20
C ILE A 22 5.40 0.34 -2.29
N VAL A 23 4.36 0.36 -3.13
CA VAL A 23 3.57 -0.83 -3.41
C VAL A 23 4.35 -1.80 -4.29
N VAL A 24 4.59 -3.01 -3.80
CA VAL A 24 5.30 -4.09 -4.51
C VAL A 24 4.40 -5.26 -4.89
N GLY A 25 3.18 -5.34 -4.35
CA GLY A 25 2.23 -6.40 -4.68
C GLY A 25 0.79 -6.06 -4.29
N LEU A 26 -0.16 -6.73 -4.91
CA LEU A 26 -1.59 -6.59 -4.66
C LEU A 26 -2.27 -7.96 -4.69
N ASN A 27 -3.17 -8.22 -3.74
CA ASN A 27 -3.96 -9.44 -3.70
C ASN A 27 -5.40 -9.13 -3.29
N SER A 28 -6.38 -9.64 -4.04
CA SER A 28 -7.81 -9.50 -3.78
C SER A 28 -8.56 -10.77 -4.12
N SER A 29 -9.69 -11.02 -3.44
CA SER A 29 -10.61 -12.11 -3.80
C SER A 29 -11.56 -11.69 -4.92
N LEU A 30 -12.01 -12.65 -5.74
CA LEU A 30 -13.10 -12.42 -6.70
C LEU A 30 -14.42 -12.04 -6.02
N ASP A 31 -14.64 -12.49 -4.78
CA ASP A 31 -15.83 -12.18 -3.99
C ASP A 31 -15.82 -10.76 -3.41
N ASP A 32 -14.63 -10.15 -3.28
CA ASP A 32 -14.47 -8.77 -2.80
C ASP A 32 -13.37 -8.06 -3.60
N LEU A 33 -13.78 -7.52 -4.74
CA LEU A 33 -12.90 -6.82 -5.66
C LEU A 33 -12.59 -5.37 -5.24
N ASN A 34 -13.13 -4.88 -4.12
CA ASN A 34 -12.89 -3.50 -3.69
C ASN A 34 -11.89 -3.43 -2.51
N ASN A 35 -11.74 -4.52 -1.78
CA ASN A 35 -10.74 -4.68 -0.75
C ASN A 35 -9.64 -5.64 -1.20
N GLY A 36 -8.57 -5.67 -0.41
CA GLY A 36 -7.51 -6.63 -0.57
C GLY A 36 -6.29 -6.24 0.24
N THR A 37 -5.29 -7.10 0.16
CA THR A 37 -3.99 -6.89 0.79
C THR A 37 -3.05 -6.19 -0.18
N VAL A 38 -2.38 -5.17 0.32
CA VAL A 38 -1.32 -4.44 -0.37
C VAL A 38 -0.01 -4.84 0.27
N TYR A 39 0.96 -5.23 -0.56
CA TYR A 39 2.31 -5.55 -0.14
C TYR A 39 3.19 -4.32 -0.36
N LEU A 40 3.88 -3.93 0.69
CA LEU A 40 4.60 -2.67 0.80
C LEU A 40 6.07 -2.93 1.13
N ASP A 41 6.93 -2.10 0.57
CA ASP A 41 8.37 -2.09 0.80
C ASP A 41 8.86 -0.63 0.93
N PHE A 42 10.06 -0.41 1.47
CA PHE A 42 10.65 0.92 1.58
C PHE A 42 12.17 0.87 1.45
N GLU A 43 12.79 1.99 1.10
CA GLU A 43 14.25 2.05 1.01
C GLU A 43 14.90 1.74 2.37
N GLU A 44 15.95 0.92 2.37
CA GLU A 44 16.63 0.38 3.57
C GLU A 44 15.86 -0.69 4.35
N ASN A 45 14.70 -1.12 3.86
CA ASN A 45 14.08 -2.33 4.37
C ASN A 45 14.98 -3.53 4.00
N GLU A 46 15.40 -4.32 4.98
CA GLU A 46 16.40 -5.39 4.84
C GLU A 46 15.89 -6.63 4.06
N GLY A 47 14.94 -6.42 3.13
CA GLY A 47 14.31 -7.46 2.32
C GLY A 47 13.01 -8.01 2.90
N ASP A 48 12.50 -7.44 4.00
CA ASP A 48 11.18 -7.79 4.52
C ASP A 48 10.08 -7.18 3.64
N MET A 49 8.86 -7.73 3.72
CA MET A 49 7.68 -7.13 3.07
C MET A 49 6.62 -6.89 4.13
N TRP A 50 5.95 -5.76 4.02
CA TRP A 50 4.86 -5.41 4.91
C TRP A 50 3.52 -5.61 4.23
N GLU A 51 2.53 -6.10 4.97
CA GLU A 51 1.18 -6.39 4.47
C GLU A 51 0.16 -5.52 5.19
N GLU A 52 -0.69 -4.86 4.42
CA GLU A 52 -1.74 -4.01 4.99
C GLU A 52 -3.01 -4.06 4.12
N GLU A 53 -4.17 -3.82 4.72
CA GLU A 53 -5.41 -3.72 3.97
C GLU A 53 -5.43 -2.43 3.15
N ALA A 54 -5.81 -2.52 1.87
CA ALA A 54 -5.93 -1.35 0.99
C ALA A 54 -6.76 -0.22 1.61
N LYS A 55 -7.78 -0.55 2.40
CA LYS A 55 -8.67 0.41 3.05
C LYS A 55 -7.97 1.27 4.12
N ASN A 56 -6.90 0.76 4.72
CA ASN A 56 -6.15 1.42 5.80
C ASN A 56 -5.03 2.34 5.27
N LEU A 57 -4.77 2.31 3.96
CA LEU A 57 -3.74 3.14 3.33
C LEU A 57 -4.30 4.44 2.75
N ILE A 58 -3.43 5.44 2.67
CA ILE A 58 -3.66 6.71 1.99
C ILE A 58 -2.51 7.02 1.03
N PRO A 59 -2.74 7.84 -0.02
CA PRO A 59 -1.65 8.28 -0.88
C PRO A 59 -0.62 9.08 -0.08
N TYR A 60 0.66 8.80 -0.28
CA TYR A 60 1.71 9.61 0.30
C TYR A 60 1.67 11.00 -0.34
N LYS A 61 1.31 12.01 0.45
CA LYS A 61 1.38 13.39 0.00
C LYS A 61 2.82 13.84 0.13
N ASN A 62 3.54 13.88 -1.00
CA ASN A 62 4.76 14.68 -1.09
C ASN A 62 4.43 16.07 -0.51
N LYS A 63 5.11 16.47 0.57
CA LYS A 63 5.24 17.89 0.85
C LYS A 63 6.01 18.47 -0.33
N ALA A 64 5.29 19.10 -1.24
CA ALA A 64 5.86 19.97 -2.27
C ALA A 64 6.74 21.05 -1.61
#